data_AF-A0A4T0BEM9-F1
#
_entry.id   AF-A0A4T0BEM9-F1
#
_cell.length_a   1.000
_cell.length_b   1.000
_cell.length_c   1.000
_cell.angle_alpha   90.00
_cell.angle_beta   90.00
_cell.angle_gamma   90.00
#
_symmetry.space_group_name_H-M   'P 1'
#
loop_
_entity.id
_entity.type
_entity.pdbx_description
1 polymer ?
#
loop_
_entity_poly.entity_id
_entity_poly.type
_entity_poly.pdbx_seq_one_letter_code
_entity_poly.pdbx_strand_id
1 'polypeptide(L)'
;MVALLTLPTEILCGIANHADDEALLNMRLSCKSLCEASARPFGTTYLTNRHHVPSEHSIQALVDIVMHPIFGSYVKSITITAMYLLPEKIHGDAASQYLAHSNGFRVPGIGIDKAFINSREYIRMMKQIFNKIRKLQNPVHIKICDDTEYGFGWTQMVDDPPRMYDHCYAEVLDRTLVAAIRADCDVRSLELSMHHYDFESLHDILEDLLSPTRQSLKLTIHCDRKHSRKLYSPYTCIYDQAEGSLELIGCDVYELARAKEDSTIKRTLTFLLKQNVTKLVLVNCHLCSAKRFRVLLSWGIGTLKTVCMTSFRPCRTPADAREHWSGIINVLSGHSGLESVVIEDLLAPRYWSLFHLPRDTQRYEVSGHHVAEQLRTLATIVATEPVESQT
;
A
#
# COMPACT_ATOMS: atom_id res chain seq x y z
N MET A 1 -6.03 -43.05 31.43
CA MET A 1 -6.53 -42.06 30.46
C MET A 1 -6.48 -40.71 31.14
N VAL A 2 -5.58 -39.81 30.72
CA VAL A 2 -5.48 -38.45 31.31
C VAL A 2 -6.58 -37.62 30.68
N ALA A 3 -7.44 -36.99 31.49
CA ALA A 3 -8.48 -36.12 30.97
C ALA A 3 -7.85 -34.83 30.44
N LEU A 4 -8.21 -34.38 29.23
CA LEU A 4 -7.62 -33.19 28.60
C LEU A 4 -7.63 -31.97 29.53
N LEU A 5 -8.72 -31.76 30.27
CA LEU A 5 -8.89 -30.63 31.20
C LEU A 5 -8.08 -30.74 32.51
N THR A 6 -7.42 -31.87 32.75
CA THR A 6 -6.48 -32.05 33.88
C THR A 6 -5.05 -31.66 33.54
N LEU A 7 -4.79 -31.31 32.27
CA LEU A 7 -3.49 -30.80 31.85
C LEU A 7 -3.27 -29.37 32.38
N PRO A 8 -2.03 -28.99 32.69
CA PRO A 8 -1.69 -27.61 33.01
C PRO A 8 -2.08 -26.63 31.90
N THR A 9 -2.39 -25.38 32.26
CA THR A 9 -2.80 -24.34 31.31
C THR A 9 -1.77 -24.13 30.20
N GLU A 10 -0.49 -24.24 30.50
CA GLU A 10 0.61 -24.12 29.54
C GLU A 10 0.51 -25.17 28.43
N ILE A 11 0.11 -26.41 28.79
CA ILE A 11 -0.08 -27.49 27.83
C ILE A 11 -1.35 -27.28 27.01
N LEU A 12 -2.44 -26.79 27.63
CA LEU A 12 -3.66 -26.43 26.90
C LEU A 12 -3.41 -25.30 25.90
N CYS A 13 -2.65 -24.27 26.29
CA CYS A 13 -2.21 -23.20 25.40
C CYS A 13 -1.31 -23.74 24.29
N GLY A 14 -0.40 -24.66 24.60
CA GLY A 14 0.44 -25.35 23.61
C GLY A 14 -0.39 -26.10 22.57
N ILE A 15 -1.38 -26.86 23.00
CA ILE A 15 -2.33 -27.54 22.10
C ILE A 15 -3.08 -26.53 21.24
N ALA A 16 -3.59 -25.44 21.84
CA ALA A 16 -4.31 -24.41 21.09
C ALA A 16 -3.45 -23.72 20.04
N ASN A 17 -2.14 -23.54 20.26
CA ASN A 17 -1.24 -22.95 19.27
C ASN A 17 -1.00 -23.84 18.03
N HIS A 18 -1.33 -25.13 18.11
CA HIS A 18 -1.21 -26.08 17.01
C HIS A 18 -2.57 -26.51 16.45
N ALA A 19 -3.67 -25.97 16.97
CA ALA A 19 -5.01 -26.22 16.46
C ALA A 19 -5.20 -25.50 15.12
N ASP A 20 -5.89 -26.16 14.18
CA ASP A 20 -6.38 -25.50 12.97
C ASP A 20 -7.56 -24.56 13.28
N ASP A 21 -7.97 -23.81 12.27
CA ASP A 21 -9.05 -22.83 12.34
C ASP A 21 -10.36 -23.39 12.93
N GLU A 22 -10.78 -24.58 12.47
CA GLU A 22 -12.01 -25.22 12.94
C GLU A 22 -11.88 -25.69 14.40
N ALA A 23 -10.75 -26.32 14.75
CA ALA A 23 -10.47 -26.74 16.10
C ALA A 23 -10.38 -25.55 17.06
N LEU A 24 -9.79 -24.43 16.65
CA LEU A 24 -9.75 -23.19 17.44
C LEU A 24 -11.15 -22.68 17.77
N LEU A 25 -12.05 -22.65 16.79
CA LEU A 25 -13.45 -22.26 17.03
C LEU A 25 -14.14 -23.23 17.98
N ASN A 26 -13.99 -24.54 17.76
CA ASN A 26 -14.60 -25.58 18.60
C ASN A 26 -14.07 -25.58 20.03
N MET A 27 -12.77 -25.35 20.23
CA MET A 27 -12.16 -25.20 21.57
C MET A 27 -12.82 -24.05 22.34
N ARG A 28 -13.10 -22.93 21.68
CA ARG A 28 -13.76 -21.76 22.29
C ARG A 28 -15.19 -22.03 22.71
N LEU A 29 -15.91 -22.87 21.97
CA LEU A 29 -17.30 -23.25 22.25
C LEU A 29 -17.41 -24.39 23.27
N SER A 30 -16.33 -25.12 23.52
CA SER A 30 -16.35 -26.33 24.35
C SER A 30 -16.48 -26.04 25.85
N CYS A 31 -15.56 -25.27 26.42
CA CYS A 31 -15.58 -24.90 27.85
C CYS A 31 -14.70 -23.69 28.15
N LYS A 32 -14.81 -23.15 29.36
CA LYS A 32 -14.07 -21.95 29.80
C LYS A 32 -12.55 -22.12 29.68
N SER A 33 -11.97 -23.22 30.15
CA SER A 33 -10.51 -23.45 30.11
C SER A 33 -9.97 -23.52 28.69
N LEU A 34 -10.68 -24.17 27.77
CA LEU A 34 -10.28 -24.24 26.36
C LEU A 34 -10.50 -22.91 25.64
N CYS A 35 -11.54 -22.16 26.01
CA CYS A 35 -11.78 -20.81 25.50
C CYS A 35 -10.69 -19.81 25.92
N GLU A 36 -10.22 -19.90 27.16
CA GLU A 36 -9.09 -19.10 27.66
C GLU A 36 -7.77 -19.52 27.00
N ALA A 37 -7.49 -20.82 26.92
CA ALA A 37 -6.27 -21.35 26.30
C ALA A 37 -6.16 -20.99 24.80
N SER A 38 -7.28 -20.95 24.08
CA SER A 38 -7.34 -20.58 22.66
C SER A 38 -7.43 -19.09 22.39
N ALA A 39 -7.56 -18.23 23.42
CA ALA A 39 -7.77 -16.80 23.23
C ALA A 39 -6.64 -16.13 22.43
N ARG A 40 -5.39 -16.50 22.70
CA ARG A 40 -4.21 -15.98 21.98
C ARG A 40 -4.17 -16.43 20.52
N PRO A 41 -4.14 -17.73 20.18
CA PRO A 41 -4.09 -18.16 18.79
C PRO A 41 -5.31 -17.69 18.00
N PHE A 42 -6.49 -17.63 18.62
CA PHE A 42 -7.68 -17.04 18.00
C PHE A 42 -7.48 -15.54 17.70
N GLY A 43 -7.01 -14.76 18.68
CA GLY A 43 -6.77 -13.32 18.51
C GLY A 43 -5.75 -13.03 17.41
N THR A 44 -4.65 -13.78 17.38
CA THR A 44 -3.62 -13.64 16.33
C THR A 44 -4.14 -14.04 14.96
N THR A 45 -4.92 -15.11 14.85
CA THR A 45 -5.39 -15.63 13.55
C THR A 45 -6.48 -14.74 12.94
N TYR A 46 -7.48 -14.32 13.74
CA TYR A 46 -8.69 -13.69 13.21
C TYR A 46 -8.78 -12.18 13.45
N LEU A 47 -8.02 -11.62 14.39
CA LEU A 47 -8.23 -10.25 14.86
C LEU A 47 -7.05 -9.33 14.57
N THR A 48 -5.92 -9.85 14.10
CA THR A 48 -4.73 -9.03 13.78
C THR A 48 -4.96 -8.07 12.63
N ASN A 49 -5.59 -8.54 11.55
CA ASN A 49 -5.92 -7.73 10.39
C ASN A 49 -7.44 -7.60 10.30
N ARG A 50 -7.94 -6.36 10.39
CA ARG A 50 -9.38 -6.07 10.40
C ARG A 50 -9.76 -5.29 9.17
N HIS A 51 -10.50 -5.92 8.26
CA HIS A 51 -11.04 -5.28 7.06
C HIS A 51 -12.53 -5.00 7.24
N HIS A 52 -12.90 -3.74 7.15
CA HIS A 52 -14.27 -3.27 7.36
C HIS A 52 -14.73 -2.39 6.21
N VAL A 53 -15.99 -2.57 5.82
CA VAL A 53 -16.70 -1.62 4.96
C VAL A 53 -17.19 -0.43 5.80
N PRO A 54 -17.38 0.77 5.22
CA PRO A 54 -17.74 1.97 5.97
C PRO A 54 -19.25 2.04 6.25
N SER A 55 -19.82 0.99 6.86
CA SER A 55 -21.21 0.92 7.32
C SER A 55 -21.31 0.93 8.84
N GLU A 56 -22.45 1.34 9.39
CA GLU A 56 -22.67 1.38 10.84
C GLU A 56 -22.45 0.01 11.48
N HIS A 57 -23.06 -1.03 10.90
CA HIS A 57 -22.90 -2.41 11.36
C HIS A 57 -21.43 -2.85 11.39
N SER A 58 -20.68 -2.61 10.31
CA SER A 58 -19.30 -3.07 10.21
C SER A 58 -18.36 -2.31 11.12
N ILE A 59 -18.48 -0.98 11.18
CA ILE A 59 -17.65 -0.15 12.05
C ILE A 59 -17.99 -0.40 13.52
N GLN A 60 -19.24 -0.73 13.87
CA GLN A 60 -19.62 -1.11 15.23
C GLN A 60 -18.97 -2.44 15.63
N ALA A 61 -18.92 -3.42 14.73
CA ALA A 61 -18.19 -4.66 14.99
C ALA A 61 -16.69 -4.40 15.25
N LEU A 62 -16.07 -3.43 14.54
CA LEU A 62 -14.69 -3.03 14.82
C LEU A 62 -14.56 -2.36 16.20
N VAL A 63 -15.50 -1.50 16.59
CA VAL A 63 -15.55 -0.92 17.95
C VAL A 63 -15.61 -2.03 18.99
N ASP A 64 -16.49 -3.01 18.82
CA ASP A 64 -16.70 -4.11 19.79
C ASP A 64 -15.42 -4.94 19.96
N ILE A 65 -14.73 -5.27 18.86
CA ILE A 65 -13.47 -6.01 18.87
C ILE A 65 -12.37 -5.21 19.58
N VAL A 66 -12.20 -3.93 19.21
CA VAL A 66 -11.14 -3.07 19.76
C VAL A 66 -11.39 -2.77 21.24
N MET A 67 -12.65 -2.64 21.66
CA MET A 67 -13.01 -2.40 23.06
C MET A 67 -12.91 -3.64 23.93
N HIS A 68 -12.95 -4.84 23.34
CA HIS A 68 -12.88 -6.09 24.08
C HIS A 68 -11.60 -6.17 24.95
N PRO A 69 -11.71 -6.54 26.24
CA PRO A 69 -10.59 -6.48 27.18
C PRO A 69 -9.41 -7.41 26.80
N ILE A 70 -9.72 -8.58 26.22
CA ILE A 70 -8.72 -9.54 25.75
C ILE A 70 -8.31 -9.26 24.30
N PHE A 71 -9.28 -9.14 23.39
CA PHE A 71 -9.02 -9.11 21.96
C PHE A 71 -8.55 -7.79 21.37
N GLY A 72 -8.83 -6.66 22.01
CA GLY A 72 -8.44 -5.36 21.47
C GLY A 72 -6.93 -5.23 21.24
N SER A 73 -6.11 -5.86 22.08
CA SER A 73 -4.65 -5.84 21.98
C SER A 73 -4.10 -6.59 20.75
N TYR A 74 -4.90 -7.48 20.15
CA TYR A 74 -4.51 -8.24 18.97
C TYR A 74 -4.69 -7.47 17.67
N VAL A 75 -5.51 -6.40 17.65
CA VAL A 75 -5.72 -5.58 16.45
C VAL A 75 -4.45 -4.78 16.15
N LYS A 76 -3.79 -5.09 15.04
CA LYS A 76 -2.57 -4.42 14.56
C LYS A 76 -2.74 -3.73 13.21
N SER A 77 -3.69 -4.19 12.39
CA SER A 77 -4.00 -3.57 11.11
C SER A 77 -5.49 -3.30 10.97
N ILE A 78 -5.82 -2.10 10.48
CA ILE A 78 -7.18 -1.68 10.13
C ILE A 78 -7.19 -1.32 8.65
N THR A 79 -8.02 -2.02 7.90
CA THR A 79 -8.33 -1.75 6.50
C THR A 79 -9.77 -1.26 6.40
N ILE A 80 -9.99 -0.07 5.84
CA ILE A 80 -11.33 0.45 5.56
C ILE A 80 -11.53 0.54 4.05
N THR A 81 -12.59 -0.09 3.54
CA THR A 81 -12.99 0.07 2.13
C THR A 81 -13.52 1.48 1.89
N ALA A 82 -13.16 2.09 0.76
CA ALA A 82 -13.51 3.45 0.39
C ALA A 82 -14.64 3.52 -0.65
N MET A 83 -15.65 2.67 -0.51
CA MET A 83 -16.80 2.59 -1.42
C MET A 83 -18.12 2.63 -0.68
N TYR A 84 -19.16 3.11 -1.35
CA TYR A 84 -20.54 3.08 -0.87
C TYR A 84 -21.53 2.67 -1.97
N LEU A 85 -22.70 2.18 -1.57
CA LEU A 85 -23.73 1.75 -2.50
C LEU A 85 -24.55 2.95 -2.97
N LEU A 86 -24.77 3.06 -4.28
CA LEU A 86 -25.66 4.08 -4.80
C LEU A 86 -27.12 3.62 -4.64
N PRO A 87 -28.03 4.48 -4.13
CA PRO A 87 -29.45 4.25 -4.30
C PRO A 87 -29.75 4.20 -5.81
N GLU A 88 -30.46 3.18 -6.30
CA GLU A 88 -30.86 3.12 -7.71
C GLU A 88 -31.45 4.47 -8.16
N LYS A 89 -30.89 5.09 -9.20
CA LYS A 89 -31.64 6.06 -10.00
C LYS A 89 -32.76 5.29 -10.68
N ILE A 90 -33.92 5.29 -10.04
CA ILE A 90 -35.19 4.87 -10.63
C ILE A 90 -35.42 5.74 -11.88
N HIS A 91 -35.13 5.20 -13.05
CA HIS A 91 -35.54 5.77 -14.32
C HIS A 91 -36.74 4.96 -14.85
N GLY A 92 -37.92 5.59 -14.86
CA GLY A 92 -39.13 5.11 -15.55
C GLY A 92 -40.10 4.28 -14.70
N ASP A 93 -41.36 4.24 -15.13
CA ASP A 93 -42.59 3.71 -14.48
C ASP A 93 -42.55 2.28 -13.87
N ALA A 94 -41.41 1.58 -13.92
CA ALA A 94 -41.21 0.29 -13.27
C ALA A 94 -41.14 0.38 -11.72
N ALA A 95 -40.89 1.58 -11.17
CA ALA A 95 -40.81 1.84 -9.73
C ALA A 95 -42.07 1.40 -8.96
N SER A 96 -43.23 1.66 -9.55
CA SER A 96 -44.53 1.39 -8.94
C SER A 96 -44.86 -0.10 -8.92
N GLN A 97 -44.26 -0.89 -9.81
CA GLN A 97 -44.47 -2.34 -9.86
C GLN A 97 -43.51 -3.11 -8.94
N TYR A 98 -42.27 -2.64 -8.75
CA TYR A 98 -41.31 -3.30 -7.85
C TYR A 98 -41.55 -3.01 -6.35
N LEU A 99 -42.05 -1.82 -6.01
CA LEU A 99 -42.48 -1.50 -4.63
C LEU A 99 -43.75 -2.28 -4.21
N ALA A 100 -44.49 -2.85 -5.16
CA ALA A 100 -45.66 -3.68 -4.89
C ALA A 100 -45.33 -5.17 -4.67
N HIS A 101 -44.13 -5.64 -5.06
CA HIS A 101 -43.76 -7.07 -5.04
C HIS A 101 -42.56 -7.40 -4.15
N SER A 102 -41.79 -6.41 -3.71
CA SER A 102 -40.76 -6.61 -2.68
C SER A 102 -41.39 -6.30 -1.31
N ASN A 103 -41.53 -7.32 -0.47
CA ASN A 103 -42.01 -7.22 0.91
C ASN A 103 -41.03 -6.44 1.81
N GLY A 104 -40.85 -5.14 1.54
CA GLY A 104 -40.53 -4.12 2.54
C GLY A 104 -39.28 -4.31 3.41
N PHE A 105 -38.32 -5.17 3.07
CA PHE A 105 -37.14 -5.39 3.91
C PHE A 105 -35.99 -4.47 3.49
N ARG A 106 -36.13 -3.17 3.76
CA ARG A 106 -34.94 -2.33 4.02
C ARG A 106 -34.55 -2.61 5.46
N VAL A 107 -33.45 -3.30 5.71
CA VAL A 107 -32.89 -3.36 7.06
C VAL A 107 -32.30 -1.98 7.39
N PRO A 108 -32.81 -1.26 8.40
CA PRO A 108 -32.19 0.00 8.83
C PRO A 108 -30.75 -0.27 9.28
N GLY A 109 -29.78 0.52 8.80
CA GLY A 109 -28.36 0.42 9.22
C GLY A 109 -27.46 -0.47 8.36
N ILE A 110 -27.95 -1.02 7.24
CA ILE A 110 -27.19 -1.95 6.38
C ILE A 110 -26.67 -1.30 5.07
N GLY A 111 -27.20 -0.15 4.66
CA GLY A 111 -26.67 0.57 3.50
C GLY A 111 -25.38 1.33 3.82
N ILE A 112 -24.33 1.21 3.00
CA ILE A 112 -23.30 2.24 3.00
C ILE A 112 -23.92 3.48 2.38
N ASP A 113 -24.26 4.41 3.25
CA ASP A 113 -24.69 5.75 2.84
C ASP A 113 -23.52 6.70 3.08
N LYS A 114 -23.19 7.51 2.08
CA LYS A 114 -22.27 8.64 2.23
C LYS A 114 -22.66 9.52 3.43
N ALA A 115 -23.93 9.57 3.81
CA ALA A 115 -24.42 10.22 5.01
C ALA A 115 -23.84 9.63 6.31
N PHE A 116 -23.68 8.30 6.41
CA PHE A 116 -23.11 7.67 7.59
C PHE A 116 -21.64 8.05 7.79
N ILE A 117 -20.82 7.99 6.74
CA ILE A 117 -19.39 8.37 6.80
C ILE A 117 -19.22 9.83 7.26
N ASN A 118 -20.14 10.70 6.83
CA ASN A 118 -20.17 12.11 7.21
C ASN A 118 -20.89 12.38 8.53
N SER A 119 -21.48 11.37 9.16
CA SER A 119 -22.24 11.52 10.40
C SER A 119 -21.33 11.76 11.59
N ARG A 120 -21.90 12.37 12.64
CA ARG A 120 -21.25 12.46 13.96
C ARG A 120 -20.97 11.08 14.56
N GLU A 121 -21.77 10.09 14.17
CA GLU A 121 -21.70 8.74 14.68
C GLU A 121 -20.44 8.01 14.17
N TYR A 122 -20.17 8.02 12.87
CA TYR A 122 -18.92 7.49 12.32
C TYR A 122 -17.69 8.16 12.96
N ILE A 123 -17.71 9.49 13.07
CA ILE A 123 -16.62 10.25 13.72
C ILE A 123 -16.44 9.81 15.19
N ARG A 124 -17.53 9.59 15.92
CA ARG A 124 -17.52 9.10 17.31
C ARG A 124 -16.88 7.71 17.40
N MET A 125 -17.25 6.80 16.50
CA MET A 125 -16.75 5.42 16.46
C MET A 125 -15.26 5.37 16.11
N MET A 126 -14.80 6.10 15.09
CA MET A 126 -13.38 6.15 14.73
C MET A 126 -12.52 6.72 15.86
N LYS A 127 -13.00 7.76 16.55
CA LYS A 127 -12.34 8.28 17.76
C LYS A 127 -12.26 7.22 18.87
N GLN A 128 -13.32 6.44 19.09
CA GLN A 128 -13.32 5.38 20.08
C GLN A 128 -12.29 4.31 19.77
N ILE A 129 -12.26 3.84 18.52
CA ILE A 129 -11.30 2.84 18.02
C ILE A 129 -9.87 3.30 18.29
N PHE A 130 -9.48 4.48 17.79
CA PHE A 130 -8.08 4.92 17.88
C PHE A 130 -7.66 5.33 19.30
N ASN A 131 -8.55 5.92 20.11
CA ASN A 131 -8.25 6.17 21.51
C ASN A 131 -7.97 4.87 22.29
N LYS A 132 -8.69 3.79 21.97
CA LYS A 132 -8.47 2.50 22.60
C LYS A 132 -7.18 1.85 22.10
N ILE A 133 -6.88 1.91 20.80
CA ILE A 133 -5.60 1.45 20.23
C ILE A 133 -4.42 2.17 20.89
N ARG A 134 -4.50 3.50 21.04
CA ARG A 134 -3.48 4.28 21.76
C ARG A 134 -3.30 3.80 23.19
N LYS A 135 -4.39 3.62 23.94
CA LYS A 135 -4.34 3.14 25.34
C LYS A 135 -3.73 1.74 25.45
N LEU A 136 -3.96 0.89 24.46
CA LEU A 136 -3.35 -0.44 24.36
C LEU A 136 -1.88 -0.38 23.92
N GLN A 137 -1.36 0.80 23.56
CA GLN A 137 -0.02 1.01 23.02
C GLN A 137 0.29 0.12 21.80
N ASN A 138 -0.75 -0.16 21.02
CA ASN A 138 -0.60 -0.94 19.80
C ASN A 138 -0.07 -0.05 18.67
N PRO A 139 1.05 -0.41 18.04
CA PRO A 139 1.35 0.13 16.72
C PRO A 139 0.24 -0.32 15.75
N VAL A 140 -0.15 0.58 14.86
CA VAL A 140 -1.24 0.34 13.92
C VAL A 140 -0.78 0.54 12.48
N HIS A 141 -1.18 -0.39 11.63
CA HIS A 141 -1.08 -0.31 10.19
C HIS A 141 -2.45 0.09 9.64
N ILE A 142 -2.52 1.17 8.88
CA ILE A 142 -3.79 1.66 8.32
C ILE A 142 -3.77 1.46 6.80
N LYS A 143 -4.82 0.85 6.27
CA LYS A 143 -5.03 0.71 4.82
C LYS A 143 -6.38 1.28 4.43
N ILE A 144 -6.41 2.02 3.33
CA ILE A 144 -7.65 2.51 2.72
C ILE A 144 -7.65 2.08 1.26
N CYS A 145 -8.61 1.24 0.90
CA CYS A 145 -8.63 0.57 -0.39
C CYS A 145 -10.01 0.56 -1.04
N ASP A 146 -10.01 0.28 -2.33
CA ASP A 146 -11.21 0.14 -3.15
C ASP A 146 -11.69 -1.32 -3.26
N ASP A 147 -11.02 -2.26 -2.58
CA ASP A 147 -11.41 -3.66 -2.58
C ASP A 147 -12.56 -3.92 -1.58
N THR A 148 -13.60 -4.59 -2.06
CA THR A 148 -14.83 -4.88 -1.33
C THR A 148 -14.99 -6.35 -0.97
N GLU A 149 -14.31 -7.28 -1.66
CA GLU A 149 -14.58 -8.72 -1.55
C GLU A 149 -14.22 -9.30 -0.17
N TYR A 150 -13.39 -8.60 0.60
CA TYR A 150 -12.88 -9.06 1.89
C TYR A 150 -13.34 -8.23 3.10
N GLY A 151 -14.15 -7.19 2.87
CA GLY A 151 -14.61 -6.31 3.94
C GLY A 151 -15.71 -6.94 4.77
N PHE A 152 -15.53 -7.01 6.10
CA PHE A 152 -16.61 -7.41 7.01
C PHE A 152 -17.82 -6.49 6.81
N GLY A 153 -19.01 -7.07 6.70
CA GLY A 153 -20.25 -6.35 6.39
C GLY A 153 -20.61 -6.33 4.91
N TRP A 154 -19.71 -6.68 3.99
CA TRP A 154 -19.99 -6.64 2.55
C TRP A 154 -21.12 -7.58 2.12
N THR A 155 -21.12 -8.83 2.59
CA THR A 155 -22.18 -9.81 2.26
C THR A 155 -23.54 -9.42 2.81
N GLN A 156 -23.59 -8.70 3.93
CA GLN A 156 -24.84 -8.17 4.48
C GLN A 156 -25.35 -6.97 3.69
N MET A 157 -24.49 -6.29 2.92
CA MET A 157 -24.83 -5.11 2.14
C MET A 157 -25.29 -5.41 0.72
N VAL A 158 -24.86 -6.53 0.14
CA VAL A 158 -25.12 -6.86 -1.25
C VAL A 158 -26.23 -7.90 -1.32
N ASP A 159 -27.43 -7.47 -1.71
CA ASP A 159 -28.38 -8.38 -2.36
C ASP A 159 -27.85 -8.72 -3.76
N ASP A 160 -27.93 -10.00 -4.13
CA ASP A 160 -27.52 -10.48 -5.44
C ASP A 160 -28.43 -9.90 -6.55
N PRO A 161 -27.93 -9.14 -7.57
CA PRO A 161 -26.60 -8.52 -7.72
C PRO A 161 -26.61 -6.97 -7.53
N PRO A 162 -25.50 -6.36 -7.05
CA PRO A 162 -25.38 -4.91 -6.87
C PRO A 162 -25.13 -4.23 -8.22
N ARG A 163 -25.99 -3.28 -8.62
CA ARG A 163 -25.88 -2.67 -9.96
C ARG A 163 -24.99 -1.43 -10.04
N MET A 164 -24.73 -0.69 -8.95
CA MET A 164 -23.79 0.47 -8.94
C MET A 164 -23.23 0.80 -7.54
N TYR A 165 -21.95 1.15 -7.47
CA TYR A 165 -21.26 1.71 -6.29
C TYR A 165 -20.55 3.02 -6.67
N ASP A 166 -20.20 3.83 -5.67
CA ASP A 166 -19.42 5.05 -5.83
C ASP A 166 -18.33 5.15 -4.75
N HIS A 167 -17.35 6.02 -4.96
CA HIS A 167 -16.15 6.12 -4.12
C HIS A 167 -16.29 7.25 -3.07
N CYS A 168 -15.84 6.96 -1.84
CA CYS A 168 -15.84 7.89 -0.71
C CYS A 168 -14.45 7.99 -0.07
N TYR A 169 -13.41 7.85 -0.90
CA TYR A 169 -12.03 7.71 -0.46
C TYR A 169 -11.54 8.93 0.31
N ALA A 170 -11.81 10.15 -0.17
CA ALA A 170 -11.41 11.37 0.53
C ALA A 170 -12.05 11.45 1.92
N GLU A 171 -13.34 11.13 2.05
CA GLU A 171 -14.03 11.16 3.34
C GLU A 171 -13.53 10.07 4.29
N VAL A 172 -13.36 8.84 3.83
CA VAL A 172 -12.83 7.74 4.66
C VAL A 172 -11.39 8.02 5.08
N LEU A 173 -10.56 8.54 4.17
CA LEU A 173 -9.18 8.96 4.42
C LEU A 173 -9.09 10.01 5.52
N ASP A 174 -9.78 11.14 5.33
CA ASP A 174 -9.78 12.24 6.29
C ASP A 174 -10.25 11.76 7.67
N ARG A 175 -11.43 11.13 7.74
CA ARG A 175 -12.04 10.76 9.03
C ARG A 175 -11.25 9.71 9.78
N THR A 176 -10.65 8.75 9.07
CA THR A 176 -9.86 7.68 9.67
C THR A 176 -8.52 8.21 10.17
N LEU A 177 -7.78 8.92 9.33
CA LEU A 177 -6.43 9.38 9.68
C LEU A 177 -6.45 10.53 10.68
N VAL A 178 -7.40 11.47 10.59
CA VAL A 178 -7.58 12.52 11.61
C VAL A 178 -7.89 11.91 12.97
N ALA A 179 -8.67 10.84 13.03
CA ALA A 179 -8.95 10.16 14.30
C ALA A 179 -7.70 9.50 14.89
N ALA A 180 -6.88 8.85 14.06
CA ALA A 180 -5.61 8.24 14.48
C ALA A 180 -4.59 9.30 14.97
N ILE A 181 -4.43 10.38 14.21
CA ILE A 181 -3.55 11.52 14.52
C ILE A 181 -3.93 12.17 15.85
N ARG A 182 -5.23 12.47 16.04
CA ARG A 182 -5.74 13.10 17.27
C ARG A 182 -5.63 12.20 18.51
N ALA A 183 -5.71 10.89 18.30
CA ALA A 183 -5.50 9.91 19.37
C ALA A 183 -4.00 9.67 19.65
N ASP A 184 -3.10 10.30 18.88
CA ASP A 184 -1.65 10.11 19.00
C ASP A 184 -1.22 8.64 18.83
N CYS A 185 -1.87 7.93 17.91
CA CYS A 185 -1.53 6.54 17.59
C CYS A 185 -0.13 6.42 16.98
N ASP A 186 0.55 5.31 17.29
CA ASP A 186 1.79 4.91 16.62
C ASP A 186 1.45 4.27 15.25
N VAL A 187 1.25 5.11 14.23
CA VAL A 187 0.95 4.67 12.87
C VAL A 187 2.25 4.25 12.18
N ARG A 188 2.49 2.94 12.06
CA ARG A 188 3.74 2.40 11.49
C ARG A 188 3.71 2.31 9.98
N SER A 189 2.54 2.03 9.41
CA SER A 189 2.38 2.08 7.96
C SER A 189 1.03 2.63 7.54
N LEU A 190 1.05 3.27 6.39
CA LEU A 190 -0.14 3.77 5.70
C LEU A 190 -0.14 3.20 4.28
N GLU A 191 -1.22 2.54 3.89
CA GLU A 191 -1.41 1.98 2.55
C GLU A 191 -2.61 2.62 1.85
N LEU A 192 -2.39 3.21 0.69
CA LEU A 192 -3.37 4.00 -0.04
C LEU A 192 -3.54 3.53 -1.50
N SER A 193 -4.67 3.89 -2.12
CA SER A 193 -4.99 3.70 -3.54
C SER A 193 -5.21 5.06 -4.19
N MET A 194 -4.46 5.37 -5.25
CA MET A 194 -4.24 6.75 -5.73
C MET A 194 -5.42 7.39 -6.50
N HIS A 195 -6.39 6.60 -6.96
CA HIS A 195 -7.34 7.06 -7.99
C HIS A 195 -8.55 7.85 -7.48
N HIS A 196 -8.60 8.13 -6.18
CA HIS A 196 -9.84 8.56 -5.53
C HIS A 196 -9.69 9.74 -4.58
N TYR A 197 -8.52 10.40 -4.53
CA TYR A 197 -8.30 11.56 -3.66
C TYR A 197 -7.56 12.71 -4.35
N ASP A 198 -7.85 13.93 -3.90
CA ASP A 198 -7.06 15.12 -4.21
C ASP A 198 -5.85 15.18 -3.25
N PHE A 199 -4.70 15.58 -3.77
CA PHE A 199 -3.48 15.70 -2.97
C PHE A 199 -3.65 16.66 -1.80
N GLU A 200 -4.46 17.73 -1.94
CA GLU A 200 -4.70 18.67 -0.84
C GLU A 200 -5.25 17.98 0.41
N SER A 201 -6.15 16.99 0.23
CA SER A 201 -6.70 16.24 1.36
C SER A 201 -5.68 15.32 2.03
N LEU A 202 -4.63 14.90 1.31
CA LEU A 202 -3.59 14.03 1.81
C LEU A 202 -2.41 14.81 2.40
N HIS A 203 -2.14 16.01 1.90
CA HIS A 203 -0.92 16.77 2.20
C HIS A 203 -0.76 17.07 3.69
N ASP A 204 -1.75 17.73 4.31
CA ASP A 204 -1.72 18.09 5.74
C ASP A 204 -1.56 16.85 6.64
N ILE A 205 -2.23 15.76 6.26
CA ILE A 205 -2.18 14.49 6.97
C ILE A 205 -0.78 13.86 6.87
N LEU A 206 -0.16 13.90 5.70
CA LEU A 206 1.20 13.40 5.52
C LEU A 206 2.23 14.27 6.24
N GLU A 207 2.07 15.60 6.25
CA GLU A 207 2.97 16.48 7.01
C GLU A 207 2.96 16.14 8.51
N ASP A 208 1.78 15.90 9.09
CA ASP A 208 1.67 15.50 10.48
C ASP A 208 2.25 14.10 10.73
N LEU A 209 1.88 13.10 9.90
CA LEU A 209 2.35 11.72 10.07
C LEU A 209 3.86 11.56 9.85
N LEU A 210 4.44 12.34 8.95
CA LEU A 210 5.89 12.35 8.67
C LEU A 210 6.67 13.30 9.58
N SER A 211 6.01 13.99 10.51
CA SER A 211 6.68 14.89 11.45
C SER A 211 7.81 14.15 12.20
N PRO A 212 9.00 14.76 12.38
CA PRO A 212 10.10 14.19 13.16
C PRO A 212 9.74 13.89 14.63
N THR A 213 8.63 14.44 15.14
CA THR A 213 8.13 14.16 16.49
C THR A 213 7.37 12.85 16.60
N ARG A 214 7.04 12.21 15.47
CA ARG A 214 6.37 10.91 15.40
C ARG A 214 7.38 9.79 15.11
N GLN A 215 6.91 8.56 15.28
CA GLN A 215 7.64 7.38 14.81
C GLN A 215 7.69 7.37 13.28
N SER A 216 8.76 6.79 12.72
CA SER A 216 8.96 6.69 11.29
C SER A 216 7.82 5.94 10.60
N LEU A 217 7.24 6.55 9.57
CA LEU A 217 6.17 5.98 8.76
C LEU A 217 6.73 5.21 7.55
N LYS A 218 6.12 4.07 7.24
CA LYS A 218 6.18 3.46 5.91
C LYS A 218 4.90 3.72 5.12
N LEU A 219 5.00 4.49 4.05
CA LEU A 219 3.87 4.83 3.17
C LEU A 219 3.93 3.97 1.90
N THR A 220 2.84 3.26 1.60
CA THR A 220 2.66 2.52 0.34
C THR A 220 1.49 3.11 -0.44
N ILE A 221 1.69 3.45 -1.70
CA ILE A 221 0.64 3.98 -2.56
C ILE A 221 0.55 3.13 -3.82
N HIS A 222 -0.63 2.55 -4.03
CA HIS A 222 -0.96 1.78 -5.22
C HIS A 222 -1.64 2.65 -6.25
N CYS A 223 -1.17 2.59 -7.50
CA CYS A 223 -1.72 3.29 -8.64
C CYS A 223 -2.17 2.29 -9.71
N ASP A 224 -3.40 1.82 -9.60
CA ASP A 224 -4.03 0.91 -10.58
C ASP A 224 -4.39 1.61 -11.90
N ARG A 225 -3.77 1.25 -13.02
CA ARG A 225 -4.08 1.86 -14.33
C ARG A 225 -5.53 1.61 -14.76
N LYS A 226 -6.33 2.66 -14.96
CA LYS A 226 -7.77 2.53 -15.28
C LYS A 226 -8.18 2.18 -16.73
N HIS A 227 -7.32 2.17 -17.77
CA HIS A 227 -7.78 1.68 -19.10
C HIS A 227 -6.73 1.13 -20.11
N SER A 228 -7.08 -0.07 -20.59
CA SER A 228 -7.00 -0.67 -21.94
C SER A 228 -5.68 -0.82 -22.71
N ARG A 229 -5.46 -2.08 -23.15
CA ARG A 229 -4.47 -2.60 -24.12
C ARG A 229 -3.03 -2.84 -23.58
N LYS A 230 -2.88 -4.01 -22.96
CA LYS A 230 -1.67 -4.85 -22.94
C LYS A 230 -0.34 -4.23 -22.45
N LEU A 231 -0.37 -3.36 -21.43
CA LEU A 231 0.82 -3.07 -20.62
C LEU A 231 0.43 -3.08 -19.14
N TYR A 232 0.43 -4.30 -18.58
CA TYR A 232 0.14 -4.61 -17.20
C TYR A 232 1.33 -4.26 -16.31
N SER A 233 1.12 -3.35 -15.36
CA SER A 233 1.57 -3.44 -13.96
C SER A 233 0.99 -2.24 -13.21
N PRO A 234 0.36 -2.43 -12.03
CA PRO A 234 0.08 -1.32 -11.13
C PRO A 234 1.39 -0.65 -10.73
N TYR A 235 1.37 0.67 -10.58
CA TYR A 235 2.51 1.35 -9.97
C TYR A 235 2.39 1.23 -8.47
N THR A 236 3.45 0.81 -7.80
CA THR A 236 3.50 0.90 -6.35
C THR A 236 4.64 1.84 -5.98
N CYS A 237 4.33 2.86 -5.18
CA CYS A 237 5.31 3.76 -4.60
C CYS A 237 5.42 3.44 -3.12
N ILE A 238 6.61 3.09 -2.64
CA ILE A 238 6.86 2.82 -1.22
C ILE A 238 7.87 3.83 -0.71
N TYR A 239 7.46 4.68 0.22
CA TYR A 239 8.34 5.57 0.95
C TYR A 239 8.57 5.02 2.35
N ASP A 240 9.82 4.80 2.71
CA ASP A 240 10.22 4.36 4.05
C ASP A 240 11.03 5.47 4.72
N GLN A 241 10.42 6.13 5.71
CA GLN A 241 11.03 7.25 6.40
C GLN A 241 12.24 6.83 7.24
N ALA A 242 12.24 5.61 7.80
CA ALA A 242 13.35 5.13 8.63
C ALA A 242 14.61 4.92 7.79
N GLU A 243 14.42 4.33 6.61
CA GLU A 243 15.51 4.07 5.66
C GLU A 243 15.85 5.28 4.77
N GLY A 244 15.04 6.34 4.82
CA GLY A 244 15.14 7.48 3.90
C GLY A 244 15.07 7.02 2.44
N SER A 245 14.20 6.05 2.15
CA SER A 245 14.15 5.39 0.84
C SER A 245 12.81 5.62 0.13
N LEU A 246 12.88 5.77 -1.19
CA LEU A 246 11.72 5.76 -2.06
C LEU A 246 11.89 4.67 -3.11
N GLU A 247 10.97 3.72 -3.11
CA GLU A 247 10.88 2.63 -4.08
C GLU A 247 9.74 2.88 -5.06
N LEU A 248 10.04 2.80 -6.34
CA LEU A 248 9.08 2.89 -7.44
C LEU A 248 9.06 1.52 -8.13
N ILE A 249 7.89 0.87 -8.13
CA ILE A 249 7.70 -0.49 -8.63
C ILE A 249 6.80 -0.46 -9.85
N GLY A 250 7.27 -1.01 -10.97
CA GLY A 250 6.51 -1.13 -12.21
C GLY A 250 6.25 0.21 -12.92
N CYS A 251 6.88 1.30 -12.48
CA CYS A 251 6.61 2.65 -12.96
C CYS A 251 7.12 2.88 -14.38
N ASP A 252 6.31 3.54 -15.22
CA ASP A 252 6.77 4.12 -16.48
C ASP A 252 7.22 5.57 -16.24
N VAL A 253 8.54 5.80 -16.23
CA VAL A 253 9.10 7.14 -15.96
C VAL A 253 8.71 8.14 -17.05
N TYR A 254 8.48 7.69 -18.28
CA TYR A 254 7.99 8.57 -19.34
C TYR A 254 6.59 9.11 -19.00
N GLU A 255 5.70 8.25 -18.52
CA GLU A 255 4.35 8.65 -18.11
C GLU A 255 4.37 9.52 -16.86
N LEU A 256 5.13 9.14 -15.83
CA LEU A 256 5.27 9.94 -14.60
C LEU A 256 5.76 11.36 -14.92
N ALA A 257 6.81 11.48 -15.74
CA ALA A 257 7.36 12.78 -16.14
C ALA A 257 6.41 13.61 -17.02
N ARG A 258 5.37 13.00 -17.60
CA ARG A 258 4.32 13.66 -18.39
C ARG A 258 3.03 13.90 -17.61
N ALA A 259 2.93 13.42 -16.38
CA ALA A 259 1.81 13.70 -15.52
C ALA A 259 1.62 15.22 -15.38
N LYS A 260 0.35 15.66 -15.38
CA LYS A 260 0.01 17.08 -15.23
C LYS A 260 0.55 17.60 -13.90
N GLU A 261 0.97 18.87 -13.86
CA GLU A 261 1.54 19.49 -12.65
C GLU A 261 0.61 19.40 -11.43
N ASP A 262 -0.70 19.51 -11.66
CA ASP A 262 -1.76 19.44 -10.65
C ASP A 262 -2.20 18.01 -10.30
N SER A 263 -1.66 16.98 -10.97
CA SER A 263 -2.08 15.60 -10.73
C SER A 263 -1.62 15.08 -9.36
N THR A 264 -2.50 14.32 -8.69
CA THR A 264 -2.24 13.71 -7.38
C THR A 264 -0.92 12.94 -7.32
N ILE A 265 -0.63 12.11 -8.33
CA ILE A 265 0.63 11.34 -8.43
C ILE A 265 1.86 12.25 -8.40
N LYS A 266 1.86 13.32 -9.20
CA LYS A 266 3.03 14.18 -9.37
C LYS A 266 3.26 15.02 -8.12
N ARG A 267 2.19 15.57 -7.53
CA ARG A 267 2.26 16.31 -6.27
C ARG A 267 2.74 15.41 -5.12
N THR A 268 2.20 14.20 -5.03
CA THR A 268 2.60 13.22 -4.01
C THR A 268 4.07 12.84 -4.14
N LEU A 269 4.52 12.43 -5.33
CA LEU A 269 5.92 12.07 -5.54
C LEU A 269 6.86 13.26 -5.31
N THR A 270 6.49 14.46 -5.76
CA THR A 270 7.28 15.68 -5.51
C THR A 270 7.39 15.95 -4.01
N PHE A 271 6.31 15.81 -3.25
CA PHE A 271 6.31 15.97 -1.81
C PHE A 271 7.21 14.92 -1.12
N LEU A 272 7.10 13.64 -1.50
CA LEU A 272 7.90 12.56 -0.94
C LEU A 272 9.39 12.69 -1.29
N LEU A 273 9.71 13.08 -2.52
CA LEU A 273 11.10 13.29 -2.96
C LEU A 273 11.78 14.48 -2.30
N LYS A 274 10.99 15.47 -1.84
CA LYS A 274 11.49 16.60 -1.03
C LYS A 274 11.72 16.24 0.44
N GLN A 275 11.27 15.07 0.88
CA GLN A 275 11.69 14.53 2.17
C GLN A 275 13.16 14.13 2.10
N ASN A 276 13.74 13.69 3.21
CA ASN A 276 15.15 13.28 3.31
C ASN A 276 15.42 11.93 2.61
N VAL A 277 15.08 11.83 1.32
CA VAL A 277 15.32 10.64 0.49
C VAL A 277 16.79 10.57 0.14
N THR A 278 17.46 9.54 0.62
CA THR A 278 18.87 9.25 0.35
C THR A 278 19.04 8.05 -0.58
N LYS A 279 18.01 7.20 -0.71
CA LYS A 279 18.01 6.01 -1.56
C LYS A 279 16.77 5.98 -2.47
N LEU A 280 17.00 5.93 -3.78
CA LEU A 280 15.96 5.70 -4.78
C LEU A 280 16.08 4.27 -5.32
N VAL A 281 15.01 3.49 -5.24
CA VAL A 281 14.94 2.12 -5.76
C VAL A 281 13.95 2.08 -6.91
N LEU A 282 14.38 1.58 -8.07
CA LEU A 282 13.56 1.42 -9.25
C LEU A 282 13.42 -0.07 -9.55
N VAL A 283 12.26 -0.64 -9.29
CA VAL A 283 11.98 -2.08 -9.46
C VAL A 283 11.11 -2.28 -10.69
N ASN A 284 11.64 -2.97 -11.70
CA ASN A 284 10.89 -3.26 -12.94
C ASN A 284 10.29 -2.00 -13.60
N CYS A 285 10.98 -0.86 -13.47
CA CYS A 285 10.56 0.39 -14.07
C CYS A 285 10.90 0.46 -15.56
N HIS A 286 10.06 1.14 -16.35
CA HIS A 286 10.36 1.43 -17.74
C HIS A 286 11.15 2.73 -17.87
N LEU A 287 12.42 2.61 -18.28
CA LEU A 287 13.37 3.72 -18.42
C LEU A 287 13.77 3.90 -19.89
N CYS A 288 12.95 4.61 -20.67
CA CYS A 288 13.16 4.80 -22.12
C CYS A 288 13.46 6.25 -22.52
N SER A 289 13.83 7.13 -21.59
CA SER A 289 14.19 8.51 -21.93
C SER A 289 15.02 9.17 -20.85
N ALA A 290 16.28 9.46 -21.16
CA ALA A 290 17.17 10.23 -20.29
C ALA A 290 16.59 11.62 -19.94
N LYS A 291 15.93 12.28 -20.90
CA LYS A 291 15.27 13.57 -20.68
C LYS A 291 14.17 13.47 -19.63
N ARG A 292 13.34 12.41 -19.69
CA ARG A 292 12.24 12.21 -18.72
C ARG A 292 12.75 11.74 -17.37
N PHE A 293 13.78 10.91 -17.36
CA PHE A 293 14.46 10.52 -16.13
C PHE A 293 15.06 11.73 -15.41
N ARG A 294 15.69 12.66 -16.14
CA ARG A 294 16.15 13.94 -15.56
C ARG A 294 15.02 14.76 -14.94
N VAL A 295 13.84 14.79 -15.56
CA VAL A 295 12.66 15.47 -14.98
C VAL A 295 12.25 14.83 -13.66
N LEU A 296 12.22 13.49 -13.57
CA LEU A 296 11.93 12.80 -12.32
C LEU A 296 12.94 13.18 -11.22
N LEU A 297 14.25 13.16 -11.52
CA LEU A 297 15.28 13.55 -10.54
C LEU A 297 15.20 15.03 -10.14
N SER A 298 14.62 15.89 -10.98
CA SER A 298 14.45 17.32 -10.65
C SER A 298 13.35 17.60 -9.61
N TRP A 299 12.51 16.62 -9.26
CA TRP A 299 11.38 16.84 -8.36
C TRP A 299 11.74 16.98 -6.87
N GLY A 300 12.99 16.75 -6.48
CA GLY A 300 13.40 17.01 -5.08
C GLY A 300 14.61 16.27 -4.56
N ILE A 301 15.33 15.49 -5.38
CA ILE A 301 16.31 14.52 -4.86
C ILE A 301 17.69 15.14 -4.59
N GLY A 302 17.74 16.30 -3.93
CA GLY A 302 19.00 16.96 -3.60
C GLY A 302 19.89 16.17 -2.62
N THR A 303 19.29 15.30 -1.81
CA THR A 303 19.96 14.46 -0.80
C THR A 303 20.26 13.04 -1.28
N LEU A 304 20.05 12.73 -2.56
CA LEU A 304 20.24 11.39 -3.10
C LEU A 304 21.70 10.94 -2.98
N LYS A 305 21.92 9.80 -2.33
CA LYS A 305 23.23 9.16 -2.21
C LYS A 305 23.30 7.85 -2.98
N THR A 306 22.20 7.13 -3.09
CA THR A 306 22.16 5.80 -3.69
C THR A 306 21.00 5.66 -4.68
N VAL A 307 21.29 5.10 -5.86
CA VAL A 307 20.26 4.66 -6.80
C VAL A 307 20.41 3.16 -7.03
N CYS A 308 19.36 2.40 -6.76
CA CYS A 308 19.29 0.99 -7.10
C CYS A 308 18.28 0.78 -8.24
N MET A 309 18.67 0.02 -9.25
CA MET A 309 17.81 -0.40 -10.35
C MET A 309 17.80 -1.92 -10.39
N THR A 310 16.64 -2.54 -10.17
CA THR A 310 16.48 -3.99 -10.10
C THR A 310 15.34 -4.47 -10.98
N SER A 311 15.42 -5.73 -11.43
CA SER A 311 14.29 -6.42 -12.06
C SER A 311 13.75 -5.75 -13.33
N PHE A 312 14.58 -5.03 -14.07
CA PHE A 312 14.13 -4.25 -15.24
C PHE A 312 14.54 -4.86 -16.58
N ARG A 313 13.79 -4.47 -17.62
CA ARG A 313 14.14 -4.62 -19.04
C ARG A 313 14.64 -3.27 -19.54
N PRO A 314 15.91 -3.13 -19.97
CA PRO A 314 16.50 -1.85 -20.34
C PRO A 314 15.67 -1.06 -21.36
N CYS A 315 15.20 -1.70 -22.44
CA CYS A 315 14.33 -1.05 -23.42
C CYS A 315 13.40 -2.07 -24.08
N ARG A 316 12.28 -1.59 -24.65
CA ARG A 316 11.39 -2.41 -25.49
C ARG A 316 12.10 -2.78 -26.80
N THR A 317 12.86 -1.86 -27.37
CA THR A 317 13.61 -2.02 -28.61
C THR A 317 15.12 -2.05 -28.31
N PRO A 318 15.86 -3.10 -28.74
CA PRO A 318 17.31 -3.16 -28.56
C PRO A 318 18.07 -2.01 -29.26
N ALA A 319 17.56 -1.54 -30.41
CA ALA A 319 18.18 -0.48 -31.20
C ALA A 319 18.35 0.84 -30.40
N ASP A 320 17.32 1.23 -29.64
CA ASP A 320 17.31 2.49 -28.89
C ASP A 320 17.85 2.33 -27.47
N ALA A 321 18.11 1.08 -27.02
CA ALA A 321 18.52 0.79 -25.66
C ALA A 321 19.83 1.49 -25.29
N ARG A 322 20.79 1.55 -26.23
CA ARG A 322 22.09 2.19 -26.03
C ARG A 322 21.99 3.68 -25.76
N GLU A 323 21.27 4.40 -26.63
CA GLU A 323 21.08 5.84 -26.48
C GLU A 323 20.36 6.16 -25.17
N HIS A 324 19.28 5.42 -24.87
CA HIS A 324 18.52 5.62 -23.64
C HIS A 324 19.39 5.39 -22.39
N TRP A 325 20.11 4.27 -22.31
CA TRP A 325 20.88 3.92 -21.12
C TRP A 325 22.17 4.73 -20.97
N SER A 326 22.88 5.00 -22.06
CA SER A 326 24.00 5.94 -22.04
C SER A 326 23.54 7.31 -21.52
N GLY A 327 22.38 7.79 -21.99
CA GLY A 327 21.79 9.04 -21.51
C GLY A 327 21.36 9.00 -20.04
N ILE A 328 20.74 7.91 -19.58
CA ILE A 328 20.31 7.73 -18.18
C ILE A 328 21.52 7.72 -17.24
N ILE A 329 22.56 6.96 -17.58
CA ILE A 329 23.80 6.89 -16.79
C ILE A 329 24.49 8.26 -16.76
N ASN A 330 24.52 8.98 -17.89
CA ASN A 330 25.03 10.35 -17.94
C ASN A 330 24.22 11.30 -17.02
N VAL A 331 22.90 11.15 -16.95
CA VAL A 331 22.06 11.92 -16.01
C VAL A 331 22.45 11.63 -14.56
N LEU A 332 22.67 10.36 -14.19
CA LEU A 332 23.13 9.99 -12.85
C LEU A 332 24.53 10.53 -12.54
N SER A 333 25.44 10.50 -13.52
CA SER A 333 26.81 11.02 -13.35
C SER A 333 26.87 12.52 -13.04
N GLY A 334 25.85 13.28 -13.46
CA GLY A 334 25.72 14.70 -13.20
C GLY A 334 25.08 15.04 -11.86
N HIS A 335 24.61 14.05 -11.09
CA HIS A 335 24.04 14.27 -9.77
C HIS A 335 25.14 14.39 -8.71
N SER A 336 25.27 15.59 -8.13
CA SER A 336 26.23 15.87 -7.08
C SER A 336 25.80 15.23 -5.76
N GLY A 337 26.66 14.39 -5.16
CA GLY A 337 26.40 13.72 -3.89
C GLY A 337 26.04 12.24 -4.01
N LEU A 338 25.92 11.72 -5.24
CA LEU A 338 25.72 10.31 -5.48
C LEU A 338 26.97 9.49 -5.09
N GLU A 339 26.80 8.60 -4.12
CA GLU A 339 27.85 7.74 -3.53
C GLU A 339 27.83 6.32 -4.11
N SER A 340 26.67 5.85 -4.61
CA SER A 340 26.60 4.55 -5.27
C SER A 340 25.45 4.42 -6.28
N VAL A 341 25.68 3.61 -7.31
CA VAL A 341 24.66 3.13 -8.25
C VAL A 341 24.76 1.62 -8.34
N VAL A 342 23.63 0.94 -8.13
CA VAL A 342 23.52 -0.52 -8.20
C VAL A 342 22.56 -0.89 -9.33
N ILE A 343 22.99 -1.83 -10.17
CA ILE A 343 22.17 -2.49 -11.18
C ILE A 343 22.19 -3.98 -10.83
N GLU A 344 21.03 -4.60 -10.67
CA GLU A 344 20.93 -6.03 -10.34
C GLU A 344 19.69 -6.69 -10.94
N ASP A 345 19.71 -8.02 -10.98
CA ASP A 345 18.55 -8.85 -11.34
C ASP A 345 17.85 -8.46 -12.64
N LEU A 346 18.60 -8.22 -13.73
CA LEU A 346 17.98 -7.92 -15.03
C LEU A 346 17.03 -9.05 -15.46
N LEU A 347 15.88 -8.69 -16.07
CA LEU A 347 14.83 -9.66 -16.44
C LEU A 347 15.28 -10.77 -17.41
N ALA A 348 16.43 -10.62 -18.07
CA ALA A 348 17.04 -11.67 -18.86
C ALA A 348 18.57 -11.51 -18.85
N PRO A 349 19.35 -12.60 -18.70
CA PRO A 349 20.82 -12.58 -18.72
C PRO A 349 21.43 -11.84 -19.91
N ARG A 350 20.80 -11.92 -21.08
CA ARG A 350 21.25 -11.22 -22.30
C ARG A 350 21.29 -9.70 -22.18
N TYR A 351 20.60 -9.09 -21.21
CA TYR A 351 20.59 -7.63 -21.06
C TYR A 351 21.89 -7.08 -20.46
N TRP A 352 22.72 -7.92 -19.84
CA TRP A 352 24.03 -7.51 -19.35
C TRP A 352 25.01 -7.12 -20.46
N SER A 353 24.80 -7.63 -21.68
CA SER A 353 25.63 -7.24 -22.84
C SER A 353 25.52 -5.76 -23.18
N LEU A 354 24.38 -5.12 -22.88
CA LEU A 354 24.21 -3.66 -23.03
C LEU A 354 25.25 -2.88 -22.23
N PHE A 355 25.65 -3.43 -21.08
CA PHE A 355 26.65 -2.84 -20.19
C PHE A 355 28.06 -3.41 -20.42
N HIS A 356 28.25 -4.21 -21.49
CA HIS A 356 29.47 -4.95 -21.78
C HIS A 356 29.90 -5.89 -20.64
N LEU A 357 28.92 -6.44 -19.93
CA LEU A 357 29.13 -7.36 -18.82
C LEU A 357 28.77 -8.81 -19.23
N PRO A 358 29.41 -9.82 -18.61
CA PRO A 358 29.07 -11.24 -18.79
C PRO A 358 27.60 -11.55 -18.50
N ARG A 359 27.02 -12.54 -19.17
CA ARG A 359 25.59 -12.91 -19.02
C ARG A 359 25.26 -13.51 -17.65
N ASP A 360 26.24 -14.10 -16.99
CA ASP A 360 26.15 -14.65 -15.63
C ASP A 360 26.28 -13.59 -14.53
N THR A 361 26.49 -12.31 -14.90
CA THR A 361 26.43 -11.19 -13.95
C THR A 361 25.07 -11.19 -13.25
N GLN A 362 25.09 -11.10 -11.92
CA GLN A 362 23.86 -10.94 -11.12
C GLN A 362 23.69 -9.50 -10.63
N ARG A 363 24.81 -8.83 -10.35
CA ARG A 363 24.86 -7.50 -9.76
C ARG A 363 26.09 -6.75 -10.28
N TYR A 364 25.89 -5.48 -10.59
CA TYR A 364 26.94 -4.54 -10.95
C TYR A 364 26.79 -3.26 -10.11
N GLU A 365 27.86 -2.86 -9.46
CA GLU A 365 27.85 -1.73 -8.54
C GLU A 365 28.97 -0.75 -8.90
N VAL A 366 28.61 0.53 -8.99
CA VAL A 366 29.51 1.66 -9.11
C VAL A 366 29.48 2.40 -7.78
N SER A 367 30.54 2.31 -6.99
CA SER A 367 30.64 2.93 -5.67
C SER A 367 32.08 3.38 -5.36
N GLY A 368 32.23 4.11 -4.24
CA GLY A 368 33.53 4.58 -3.76
C GLY A 368 33.93 5.96 -4.28
N HIS A 369 35.23 6.19 -4.46
CA HIS A 369 35.72 7.50 -4.93
C HIS A 369 35.52 7.65 -6.45
N HIS A 370 35.08 8.83 -6.89
CA HIS A 370 34.89 9.18 -8.31
C HIS A 370 33.71 8.49 -9.02
N VAL A 371 32.60 8.21 -8.32
CA VAL A 371 31.37 7.65 -8.91
C VAL A 371 30.94 8.37 -10.19
N ALA A 372 30.97 9.70 -10.21
CA ALA A 372 30.62 10.49 -11.39
C ALA A 372 31.52 10.22 -12.61
N GLU A 373 32.82 9.94 -12.42
CA GLU A 373 33.73 9.58 -13.51
C GLU A 373 33.51 8.14 -13.98
N GLN A 374 33.37 7.20 -13.04
CA GLN A 374 33.07 5.81 -13.35
C GLN A 374 31.75 5.67 -14.14
N LEU A 375 30.71 6.43 -13.77
CA LEU A 375 29.45 6.47 -14.52
C LEU A 375 29.61 7.08 -15.91
N ARG A 376 30.42 8.14 -16.08
CA ARG A 376 30.70 8.72 -17.42
C ARG A 376 31.42 7.72 -18.33
N THR A 377 32.38 6.97 -17.78
CA THR A 377 33.05 5.89 -18.49
C THR A 377 32.06 4.80 -18.89
N LEU A 378 31.21 4.35 -17.96
CA LEU A 378 30.16 3.36 -18.24
C LEU A 378 29.18 3.85 -19.31
N ALA A 379 28.76 5.12 -19.26
CA ALA A 379 27.87 5.70 -20.26
C ALA A 379 28.50 5.71 -21.66
N THR A 380 29.81 5.94 -21.74
CA THR A 380 30.56 5.90 -23.00
C THR A 380 30.64 4.46 -23.54
N ILE A 381 30.88 3.47 -22.66
CA ILE A 381 30.89 2.05 -23.02
C ILE A 381 29.51 1.63 -23.55
N VAL A 382 28.43 1.91 -22.82
CA VAL A 382 27.04 1.57 -23.18
C VAL A 382 26.60 2.20 -24.51
N ALA A 383 27.21 3.31 -24.93
CA ALA A 383 26.92 3.92 -26.22
C ALA A 383 27.46 3.11 -27.43
N THR A 384 28.46 2.26 -27.20
CA THR A 384 29.08 1.45 -28.26
C THR A 384 28.30 0.17 -28.56
N GLU A 385 28.65 -0.57 -29.62
CA GLU A 385 27.98 -1.84 -29.91
C GLU A 385 28.38 -2.90 -28.88
N PRO A 386 27.42 -3.63 -28.29
CA PRO A 386 27.72 -4.71 -27.36
C PRO A 386 28.68 -5.70 -27.99
N VAL A 387 29.76 -6.01 -27.29
CA VAL A 387 30.59 -7.16 -27.66
C VAL A 387 29.73 -8.40 -27.40
N GLU A 388 29.44 -9.19 -28.43
CA GLU A 388 28.79 -10.49 -28.24
C GLU A 388 29.72 -11.36 -27.41
N SER A 389 29.49 -11.40 -26.10
CA SER A 389 30.15 -12.35 -25.23
C SER A 389 29.67 -13.75 -25.63
N GLN A 390 30.55 -14.46 -26.33
CA GLN A 390 30.43 -15.89 -26.56
C GLN A 390 30.63 -16.59 -25.21
N THR A 391 29.53 -16.85 -24.51
CA THR A 391 29.20 -18.07 -23.72
C THR A 391 27.86 -17.88 -23.03
#